data_AF-K2CQ51-F1
#
_entry.id   AF-K2CQ51-F1
#
_cell.length_a   1.000
_cell.length_b   1.000
_cell.length_c   1.000
_cell.angle_alpha   90.00
_cell.angle_beta   90.00
_cell.angle_gamma   90.00
#
_symmetry.space_group_name_H-M   'P 1'
#
loop_
_entity.id
_entity.type
_entity.pdbx_description
1 polymer ?
#
loop_
_entity_poly.entity_id
_entity_poly.type
_entity_poly.pdbx_seq_one_letter_code
_entity_poly.pdbx_strand_id
1 'polypeptide(L)'
;MRIPSPRNYGDFSIHMTTLVQGHTIAKAIYQRLQKEIPTLQRRGVTPKLAVVLVGNNKPSLTYVRKKGEAAAHIGVDFVLIHLPANTTTQGLLNELRSLQQPYNKLTGLIVQLPLPRHINTGKVLEAVLSRLDVDCLTQTNLGKLITGSYWIEPPTPGAIISILKYHKVPLVGVNVVVIGAGALVGRPLVNMLMYEQATVSILNQATRNLSAFTKNADIIITGVGKPGLLTGSMVKPGVVVVDAGVSFIGKKISGDIDFPSVAKKAKLVTPTPGGVGPLTVAKLIENTVKCAKKILTQ
;
A
#
# COMPACT_ATOMS: atom_id res chain seq x y z
N MET A 1 1.28 34.55 -8.84
CA MET A 1 1.82 33.20 -9.10
C MET A 1 3.06 33.36 -9.98
N ARG A 2 4.28 33.18 -9.46
CA ARG A 2 5.51 33.29 -10.26
C ARG A 2 5.83 31.93 -10.87
N ILE A 3 5.85 31.85 -12.20
CA ILE A 3 6.22 30.66 -12.96
C ILE A 3 7.76 30.56 -12.96
N PRO A 4 8.38 29.44 -12.57
CA PRO A 4 9.83 29.28 -12.67
C PRO A 4 10.27 28.99 -14.11
N SER A 5 11.46 29.47 -14.49
CA SER A 5 12.02 29.32 -15.84
C SER A 5 12.43 27.87 -16.15
N PRO A 6 12.39 27.44 -17.43
CA PRO A 6 12.80 26.10 -17.83
C PRO A 6 14.31 25.91 -17.62
N ARG A 7 14.70 24.78 -16.99
CA ARG A 7 16.11 24.37 -16.91
C ARG A 7 16.51 23.65 -18.18
N ASN A 8 17.67 24.01 -18.73
CA ASN A 8 18.35 23.31 -19.81
C ASN A 8 18.66 21.86 -19.40
N TYR A 9 18.17 20.90 -20.19
CA TYR A 9 18.58 19.49 -20.09
C TYR A 9 19.65 19.23 -21.15
N GLY A 10 20.91 19.28 -20.73
CA GLY A 10 22.04 18.78 -21.49
C GLY A 10 22.91 17.94 -20.58
N ASP A 11 22.70 16.62 -20.60
CA ASP A 11 23.78 15.64 -20.50
C ASP A 11 23.24 14.23 -20.83
N PHE A 12 23.78 13.58 -21.87
CA PHE A 12 23.47 12.18 -22.20
C PHE A 12 24.36 11.27 -21.34
N SER A 13 24.10 11.25 -20.04
CA SER A 13 24.69 10.27 -19.14
C SER A 13 23.99 8.92 -19.34
N ILE A 14 24.75 7.83 -19.46
CA ILE A 14 24.21 6.46 -19.39
C ILE A 14 23.59 6.31 -18.00
N HIS A 15 22.27 6.51 -17.89
CA HIS A 15 21.58 6.46 -16.60
C HIS A 15 21.59 5.03 -16.08
N MET A 16 22.44 4.76 -15.09
CA MET A 16 22.39 3.52 -14.33
C MET A 16 21.07 3.49 -13.54
N THR A 17 20.18 2.58 -13.91
CA THR A 17 18.87 2.43 -13.27
C THR A 17 19.01 1.93 -11.84
N THR A 18 18.43 2.64 -10.89
CA THR A 18 18.34 2.19 -9.50
C THR A 18 17.19 1.20 -9.36
N LEU A 19 17.50 -0.02 -8.91
CA LEU A 19 16.48 -1.01 -8.56
C LEU A 19 16.07 -0.86 -7.10
N VAL A 20 14.78 -0.64 -6.86
CA VAL A 20 14.27 -0.52 -5.49
C VAL A 20 14.37 -1.85 -4.75
N GLN A 21 15.04 -1.82 -3.60
CA GLN A 21 15.16 -2.96 -2.69
C GLN A 21 14.12 -2.83 -1.57
N GLY A 22 12.90 -3.29 -1.83
CA GLY A 22 11.78 -3.10 -0.90
C GLY A 22 12.03 -3.73 0.46
N HIS A 23 12.64 -4.91 0.50
CA HIS A 23 13.00 -5.58 1.76
C HIS A 23 13.93 -4.73 2.64
N THR A 24 14.85 -3.96 2.04
CA THR A 24 15.76 -3.07 2.79
C THR A 24 14.98 -1.96 3.50
N ILE A 25 14.04 -1.33 2.79
CA ILE A 25 13.22 -0.25 3.36
C ILE A 25 12.25 -0.81 4.42
N ALA A 26 11.63 -1.96 4.16
CA ALA A 26 10.78 -2.66 5.12
C ALA A 26 11.55 -3.02 6.40
N LYS A 27 12.78 -3.52 6.28
CA LYS A 27 13.66 -3.83 7.40
C LYS A 27 13.93 -2.60 8.28
N ALA A 28 14.20 -1.44 7.68
CA ALA A 28 14.39 -0.20 8.44
C ALA A 28 13.14 0.20 9.23
N ILE A 29 11.94 0.02 8.66
CA ILE A 29 10.68 0.23 9.38
C ILE A 29 10.57 -0.74 10.56
N TYR A 30 10.78 -2.04 10.34
CA TYR A 30 10.70 -3.05 11.40
C TYR A 30 11.69 -2.79 12.54
N GLN A 31 12.93 -2.44 12.24
CA GLN A 31 13.95 -2.12 13.25
C GLN A 31 13.56 -0.93 14.12
N ARG A 32 12.92 0.08 13.54
CA ARG A 32 12.38 1.21 14.31
C ARG A 32 11.22 0.75 15.20
N LEU A 33 10.27 0.00 14.66
CA LEU A 33 9.12 -0.49 15.44
C LEU A 33 9.54 -1.40 16.59
N GLN A 34 10.51 -2.29 16.40
CA GLN A 34 11.08 -3.16 17.44
C GLN A 34 11.62 -2.37 18.64
N LYS A 35 12.13 -1.15 18.42
CA LYS A 35 12.59 -0.26 19.52
C LYS A 35 11.43 0.43 20.25
N GLU A 36 10.32 0.68 19.55
CA GLU A 36 9.17 1.41 20.08
C GLU A 36 8.24 0.50 20.90
N ILE A 37 8.05 -0.75 20.47
CA ILE A 37 7.07 -1.70 21.05
C ILE A 37 7.31 -1.98 22.55
N PRO A 38 8.53 -2.21 23.05
CA PRO A 38 8.76 -2.44 24.48
C PRO A 38 8.30 -1.27 25.36
N THR A 39 8.37 -0.05 24.85
CA THR A 39 7.88 1.13 25.58
C THR A 39 6.36 1.14 25.70
N LEU A 40 5.64 0.66 24.69
CA LEU A 40 4.18 0.51 24.75
C LEU A 40 3.78 -0.59 25.74
N GLN A 41 4.48 -1.72 25.68
CA GLN A 41 4.22 -2.86 26.58
C GLN A 41 4.44 -2.48 28.05
N ARG A 42 5.51 -1.74 28.37
CA ARG A 42 5.72 -1.19 29.72
C ARG A 42 4.61 -0.25 30.19
N ARG A 43 3.89 0.38 29.27
CA ARG A 43 2.73 1.24 29.54
C ARG A 43 1.41 0.46 29.51
N GLY A 44 1.46 -0.87 29.51
CA GLY A 44 0.28 -1.74 29.56
C GLY A 44 -0.43 -1.94 28.21
N VAL A 45 0.18 -1.51 27.09
CA VAL A 45 -0.41 -1.66 25.75
C VAL A 45 0.49 -2.53 24.87
N THR A 46 0.03 -3.74 24.58
CA THR A 46 0.66 -4.63 23.60
C THR A 46 -0.06 -4.45 22.26
N PRO A 47 0.65 -4.05 21.17
CA PRO A 47 0.05 -4.02 19.85
C PRO A 47 -0.43 -5.41 19.45
N LYS A 48 -1.67 -5.51 18.95
CA LYS A 48 -2.32 -6.77 18.61
C LYS A 48 -3.13 -6.64 17.33
N LEU A 49 -2.79 -7.45 16.34
CA LEU A 49 -3.41 -7.50 15.02
C LEU A 49 -4.26 -8.76 14.86
N ALA A 50 -5.54 -8.59 14.58
CA ALA A 50 -6.40 -9.67 14.10
C ALA A 50 -6.54 -9.63 12.57
N VAL A 51 -6.55 -10.80 11.94
CA VAL A 51 -6.82 -10.95 10.51
C VAL A 51 -7.96 -11.95 10.33
N VAL A 52 -9.02 -11.52 9.65
CA VAL A 52 -10.14 -12.38 9.26
C VAL A 52 -9.96 -12.80 7.81
N LEU A 53 -9.85 -14.09 7.58
CA LEU A 53 -9.75 -14.72 6.26
C LEU A 53 -11.00 -15.55 6.02
N VAL A 54 -11.65 -15.39 4.86
CA VAL A 54 -12.83 -16.18 4.48
C VAL A 54 -12.50 -17.05 3.26
N GLY A 55 -12.65 -18.36 3.41
CA GLY A 55 -12.36 -19.34 2.37
C GLY A 55 -10.87 -19.67 2.20
N ASN A 56 -10.52 -20.34 1.11
CA ASN A 56 -9.23 -21.03 0.95
C ASN A 56 -8.39 -20.52 -0.23
N ASN A 57 -8.47 -19.21 -0.52
CA ASN A 57 -7.64 -18.62 -1.56
C ASN A 57 -6.14 -18.78 -1.20
N LYS A 58 -5.41 -19.62 -1.94
CA LYS A 58 -4.01 -19.98 -1.67
C LYS A 58 -3.06 -18.76 -1.62
N PRO A 59 -3.12 -17.81 -2.59
CA PRO A 59 -2.41 -16.54 -2.47
C PRO A 59 -2.69 -15.80 -1.16
N SER A 60 -3.96 -15.65 -0.78
CA SER A 60 -4.35 -14.96 0.46
C SER A 60 -3.76 -15.64 1.70
N LEU A 61 -3.82 -16.96 1.79
CA LEU A 61 -3.21 -17.73 2.90
C LEU A 61 -1.71 -17.45 3.05
N THR A 62 -0.98 -17.42 1.93
CA THR A 62 0.46 -17.15 1.95
C THR A 62 0.76 -15.73 2.43
N TYR A 63 -0.01 -14.74 1.99
CA TYR A 63 0.14 -13.35 2.45
C TYR A 63 -0.20 -13.19 3.92
N VAL A 64 -1.26 -13.82 4.40
CA VAL A 64 -1.66 -13.78 5.81
C VAL A 64 -0.60 -14.42 6.70
N ARG A 65 -0.03 -15.56 6.30
CA ARG A 65 1.05 -16.20 7.04
C ARG A 65 2.26 -15.28 7.18
N LYS A 66 2.67 -14.63 6.09
CA LYS A 66 3.77 -13.64 6.10
C LYS A 66 3.49 -12.44 7.01
N LYS A 67 2.24 -11.97 7.09
CA LYS A 67 1.83 -10.92 8.03
C LYS A 67 2.04 -11.39 9.48
N GLY A 68 1.61 -12.62 9.80
CA GLY A 68 1.81 -13.22 11.12
C GLY A 68 3.27 -13.40 11.50
N GLU A 69 4.08 -13.94 10.58
CA GLU A 69 5.54 -14.08 10.76
C GLU A 69 6.21 -12.73 11.04
N ALA A 70 5.88 -11.69 10.25
CA ALA A 70 6.42 -10.35 10.44
C ALA A 70 5.95 -9.68 11.74
N ALA A 71 4.68 -9.85 12.12
CA ALA A 71 4.14 -9.33 13.37
C ALA A 71 4.84 -9.94 14.58
N ALA A 72 4.94 -11.29 14.62
CA ALA A 72 5.61 -12.01 15.69
C ALA A 72 7.10 -11.62 15.79
N HIS A 73 7.79 -11.50 14.66
CA HIS A 73 9.22 -11.12 14.63
C HIS A 73 9.50 -9.75 15.28
N ILE A 74 8.53 -8.84 15.31
CA ILE A 74 8.73 -7.50 15.87
C ILE A 74 8.03 -7.29 17.22
N GLY A 75 7.36 -8.31 17.77
CA GLY A 75 6.66 -8.21 19.06
C GLY A 75 5.23 -7.68 19.00
N VAL A 76 4.56 -7.84 17.85
CA VAL A 76 3.12 -7.58 17.69
C VAL A 76 2.36 -8.90 17.80
N ASP A 77 1.39 -8.95 18.71
CA ASP A 77 0.53 -10.12 18.85
C ASP A 77 -0.32 -10.29 17.59
N PHE A 78 -0.49 -11.54 17.16
CA PHE A 78 -1.19 -11.85 15.92
C PHE A 78 -2.26 -12.92 16.13
N VAL A 79 -3.45 -12.69 15.61
CA VAL A 79 -4.56 -13.65 15.64
C VAL A 79 -5.11 -13.81 14.22
N LEU A 80 -5.19 -15.05 13.76
CA LEU A 80 -5.85 -15.40 12.50
C LEU A 80 -7.20 -16.04 12.80
N ILE A 81 -8.26 -15.46 12.25
CA ILE A 81 -9.61 -16.02 12.25
C ILE A 81 -9.88 -16.52 10.84
N HIS A 82 -9.89 -17.84 10.68
CA HIS A 82 -10.14 -18.47 9.38
C HIS A 82 -11.56 -19.01 9.33
N LEU A 83 -12.39 -18.38 8.51
CA LEU A 83 -13.79 -18.71 8.32
C LEU A 83 -14.01 -19.52 7.03
N PRO A 84 -15.00 -20.43 7.01
CA PRO A 84 -15.37 -21.19 5.81
C PRO A 84 -15.74 -20.32 4.60
N ALA A 85 -15.56 -20.86 3.39
CA ALA A 85 -15.91 -20.14 2.15
C ALA A 85 -17.41 -19.84 2.03
N ASN A 86 -18.28 -20.60 2.70
CA ASN A 86 -19.73 -20.41 2.71
C ASN A 86 -20.23 -19.46 3.81
N THR A 87 -19.34 -18.81 4.58
CA THR A 87 -19.73 -17.79 5.55
C THR A 87 -20.58 -16.70 4.90
N THR A 88 -21.71 -16.35 5.53
CA THR A 88 -22.62 -15.31 5.04
C THR A 88 -22.13 -13.91 5.43
N THR A 89 -22.65 -12.87 4.78
CA THR A 89 -22.39 -11.48 5.19
C THR A 89 -22.72 -11.28 6.68
N GLN A 90 -23.88 -11.76 7.14
CA GLN A 90 -24.28 -11.61 8.54
C GLN A 90 -23.37 -12.40 9.51
N GLY A 91 -22.96 -13.61 9.14
CA GLY A 91 -22.04 -14.40 9.93
C GLY A 91 -20.69 -13.70 10.11
N LEU A 92 -20.15 -13.12 9.04
CA LEU A 92 -18.91 -12.33 9.12
C LEU A 92 -19.08 -11.05 9.96
N LEU A 93 -20.20 -10.35 9.83
CA LEU A 93 -20.49 -9.16 10.65
C LEU A 93 -20.58 -9.51 12.15
N ASN A 94 -21.15 -10.66 12.50
CA ASN A 94 -21.22 -11.14 13.88
C ASN A 94 -19.82 -11.44 14.43
N GLU A 95 -18.97 -12.09 13.63
CA GLU A 95 -17.58 -12.36 13.99
C GLU A 95 -16.80 -11.05 14.23
N LEU A 96 -16.90 -10.08 13.31
CA LEU A 96 -16.26 -8.77 13.48
C LEU A 96 -16.75 -8.04 14.74
N ARG A 97 -18.03 -8.19 15.11
CA ARG A 97 -18.57 -7.61 16.34
C ARG A 97 -17.97 -8.25 17.59
N SER A 98 -17.78 -9.57 17.58
CA SER A 98 -17.15 -10.32 18.67
C SER A 98 -15.68 -9.94 18.83
N LEU A 99 -14.92 -9.90 17.72
CA LEU A 99 -13.48 -9.60 17.74
C LEU A 99 -13.17 -8.20 18.28
N GLN A 100 -14.02 -7.23 18.00
CA GLN A 100 -13.78 -5.83 18.34
C GLN A 100 -14.18 -5.45 19.77
N GLN A 101 -14.66 -6.42 20.56
CA GLN A 101 -14.95 -6.19 21.97
C GLN A 101 -13.71 -5.75 22.76
N PRO A 102 -13.85 -4.85 23.76
CA PRO A 102 -12.71 -4.30 24.49
C PRO A 102 -11.78 -5.34 25.14
N TYR A 103 -12.32 -6.45 25.63
CA TYR A 103 -11.54 -7.52 26.28
C TYR A 103 -10.55 -8.20 25.34
N ASN A 104 -10.76 -8.16 24.02
CA ASN A 104 -9.81 -8.72 23.05
C ASN A 104 -8.55 -7.87 22.89
N LYS A 105 -8.59 -6.61 23.34
CA LYS A 105 -7.49 -5.64 23.31
C LYS A 105 -6.83 -5.50 21.93
N LEU A 106 -7.64 -5.61 20.85
CA LEU A 106 -7.13 -5.39 19.50
C LEU A 106 -6.67 -3.95 19.34
N THR A 107 -5.57 -3.78 18.61
CA THR A 107 -5.11 -2.47 18.13
C THR A 107 -5.09 -2.42 16.60
N GLY A 108 -5.36 -3.54 15.93
CA GLY A 108 -5.57 -3.60 14.49
C GLY A 108 -6.48 -4.76 14.10
N LEU A 109 -7.26 -4.58 13.06
CA LEU A 109 -8.13 -5.57 12.46
C LEU A 109 -8.09 -5.45 10.94
N ILE A 110 -7.95 -6.59 10.27
CA ILE A 110 -7.95 -6.72 8.82
C ILE A 110 -9.02 -7.70 8.41
N VAL A 111 -9.77 -7.33 7.37
CA VAL A 111 -10.57 -8.29 6.60
C VAL A 111 -9.80 -8.58 5.31
N GLN A 112 -9.27 -9.79 5.19
CA GLN A 112 -8.41 -10.16 4.07
C GLN A 112 -9.24 -10.27 2.77
N LEU A 113 -8.91 -9.41 1.81
CA LEU A 113 -9.52 -9.41 0.48
C LEU A 113 -8.79 -10.37 -0.50
N PRO A 114 -9.46 -10.83 -1.57
CA PRO A 114 -10.88 -10.65 -1.86
C PRO A 114 -11.76 -11.55 -0.98
N LEU A 115 -12.96 -11.06 -0.64
CA LEU A 115 -14.00 -11.88 -0.02
C LEU A 115 -14.74 -12.70 -1.09
N PRO A 116 -15.37 -13.84 -0.70
CA PRO A 116 -16.30 -14.55 -1.58
C PRO A 116 -17.40 -13.64 -2.16
N ARG A 117 -17.81 -13.90 -3.41
CA ARG A 117 -18.71 -13.02 -4.18
C ARG A 117 -20.06 -12.75 -3.53
N HIS A 118 -20.58 -13.70 -2.74
CA HIS A 118 -21.86 -13.55 -2.04
C HIS A 118 -21.78 -12.68 -0.78
N ILE A 119 -20.57 -12.26 -0.37
CA ILE A 119 -20.38 -11.37 0.78
C ILE A 119 -20.36 -9.92 0.31
N ASN A 120 -21.18 -9.08 0.95
CA ASN A 120 -21.16 -7.65 0.72
C ASN A 120 -19.90 -7.03 1.35
N THR A 121 -18.86 -6.86 0.54
CA THR A 121 -17.56 -6.32 0.96
C THR A 121 -17.68 -4.93 1.59
N GLY A 122 -18.52 -4.05 1.03
CA GLY A 122 -18.69 -2.69 1.56
C GLY A 122 -19.26 -2.69 2.98
N LYS A 123 -20.33 -3.46 3.23
CA LYS A 123 -20.92 -3.60 4.58
C LYS A 123 -19.92 -4.16 5.59
N VAL A 124 -19.09 -5.12 5.17
CA VAL A 124 -18.11 -5.77 6.03
C VAL A 124 -16.96 -4.84 6.39
N LEU A 125 -16.42 -4.11 5.42
CA LEU A 125 -15.33 -3.16 5.68
C LEU A 125 -15.79 -2.02 6.59
N GLU A 126 -17.01 -1.52 6.43
CA GLU A 126 -17.54 -0.45 7.29
C GLU A 126 -17.89 -0.92 8.71
N ALA A 127 -18.03 -2.23 8.94
CA ALA A 127 -18.24 -2.77 10.28
C ALA A 127 -16.95 -2.79 11.14
N VAL A 128 -15.78 -2.49 10.54
CA VAL A 128 -14.53 -2.34 11.27
C VAL A 128 -14.51 -0.97 11.94
N LEU A 129 -14.26 -0.93 13.25
CA LEU A 129 -14.08 0.31 14.01
C LEU A 129 -12.91 1.08 13.42
N SER A 130 -13.10 2.37 13.14
CA SER A 130 -12.06 3.22 12.54
C SER A 130 -10.75 3.28 13.34
N ARG A 131 -10.79 3.05 14.67
CA ARG A 131 -9.60 2.95 15.53
C ARG A 131 -8.81 1.65 15.36
N LEU A 132 -9.40 0.62 14.77
CA LEU A 132 -8.80 -0.70 14.49
C LEU A 132 -8.53 -0.91 13.00
N ASP A 133 -9.08 -0.07 12.13
CA ASP A 133 -8.92 -0.16 10.67
C ASP A 133 -7.49 0.24 10.22
N VAL A 134 -6.57 -0.70 10.36
CA VAL A 134 -5.14 -0.55 10.00
C VAL A 134 -4.88 -0.61 8.50
N ASP A 135 -5.87 -1.05 7.70
CA ASP A 135 -5.80 -1.02 6.24
C ASP A 135 -6.37 0.29 5.64
N CYS A 136 -6.99 1.15 6.47
CA CYS A 136 -7.63 2.41 6.06
C CYS A 136 -8.72 2.23 5.01
N LEU A 137 -9.60 1.23 5.19
CA LEU A 137 -10.67 0.90 4.24
C LEU A 137 -12.06 1.35 4.67
N THR A 138 -12.22 1.78 5.91
CA THR A 138 -13.48 2.38 6.39
C THR A 138 -13.69 3.75 5.75
N GLN A 139 -14.95 4.13 5.53
CA GLN A 139 -15.29 5.45 5.02
C GLN A 139 -14.77 6.56 5.95
N THR A 140 -14.78 6.32 7.26
CA THR A 140 -14.25 7.26 8.26
C THR A 140 -12.75 7.54 8.04
N ASN A 141 -11.92 6.50 7.89
CA ASN A 141 -10.47 6.72 7.73
C ASN A 141 -10.12 7.23 6.33
N LEU A 142 -10.85 6.81 5.29
CA LEU A 142 -10.73 7.41 3.97
C LEU A 142 -11.15 8.88 3.96
N GLY A 143 -12.20 9.25 4.70
CA GLY A 143 -12.60 10.65 4.90
C GLY A 143 -11.48 11.47 5.53
N LYS A 144 -10.86 10.95 6.61
CA LYS A 144 -9.69 11.58 7.24
C LYS A 144 -8.50 11.73 6.29
N LEU A 145 -8.30 10.77 5.38
CA LEU A 145 -7.27 10.84 4.35
C LEU A 145 -7.55 12.00 3.39
N ILE A 146 -8.79 12.14 2.93
CA ILE A 146 -9.21 13.19 1.99
C ILE A 146 -9.16 14.58 2.64
N THR A 147 -9.47 14.70 3.94
CA THR A 147 -9.41 15.97 4.67
C THR A 147 -8.02 16.29 5.23
N GLY A 148 -7.06 15.36 5.13
CA GLY A 148 -5.69 15.58 5.57
C GLY A 148 -5.46 15.38 7.08
N SER A 149 -6.49 14.94 7.80
CA SER A 149 -6.43 14.65 9.25
C SER A 149 -6.10 13.18 9.55
N TYR A 150 -5.54 12.46 8.57
CA TYR A 150 -5.14 11.06 8.74
C TYR A 150 -3.88 10.95 9.59
N TRP A 151 -3.80 9.88 10.36
CA TRP A 151 -2.67 9.58 11.27
C TRP A 151 -2.08 8.18 11.03
N ILE A 152 -2.81 7.38 10.25
CA ILE A 152 -2.38 6.14 9.61
C ILE A 152 -2.58 6.29 8.11
N GLU A 153 -1.81 5.54 7.33
CA GLU A 153 -1.82 5.62 5.88
C GLU A 153 -2.30 4.30 5.29
N PRO A 154 -3.08 4.29 4.19
CA PRO A 154 -3.36 3.05 3.49
C PRO A 154 -2.04 2.33 3.14
N PRO A 155 -1.87 1.03 3.46
CA PRO A 155 -0.54 0.42 3.50
C PRO A 155 0.23 0.47 2.17
N THR A 156 -0.42 0.21 1.04
CA THR A 156 0.22 0.24 -0.28
C THR A 156 0.55 1.68 -0.73
N PRO A 157 -0.38 2.65 -0.67
CA PRO A 157 -0.04 4.06 -0.87
C PRO A 157 1.09 4.58 0.03
N GLY A 158 1.06 4.27 1.33
CA GLY A 158 2.13 4.62 2.27
C GLY A 158 3.46 3.95 1.93
N ALA A 159 3.46 2.72 1.40
CA ALA A 159 4.65 2.03 0.92
C ALA A 159 5.27 2.75 -0.30
N ILE A 160 4.44 3.18 -1.25
CA ILE A 160 4.86 3.93 -2.43
C ILE A 160 5.51 5.26 -2.03
N ILE A 161 4.85 6.04 -1.17
CA ILE A 161 5.42 7.29 -0.65
C ILE A 161 6.73 7.03 0.12
N SER A 162 6.81 5.94 0.88
CA SER A 162 8.04 5.56 1.59
C SER A 162 9.20 5.25 0.64
N ILE A 163 8.94 4.57 -0.48
CA ILE A 163 9.95 4.32 -1.53
C ILE A 163 10.46 5.63 -2.11
N LEU A 164 9.54 6.52 -2.50
CA LEU A 164 9.89 7.81 -3.10
C LEU A 164 10.72 8.67 -2.14
N LYS A 165 10.32 8.74 -0.86
CA LYS A 165 11.06 9.47 0.19
C LYS A 165 12.41 8.84 0.49
N TYR A 166 12.50 7.51 0.59
CA TYR A 166 13.77 6.80 0.84
C TYR A 166 14.81 7.10 -0.25
N HIS A 167 14.38 7.13 -1.51
CA HIS A 167 15.22 7.45 -2.66
C HIS A 167 15.33 8.96 -2.94
N LYS A 168 14.81 9.82 -2.05
CA LYS A 168 14.83 11.29 -2.17
C LYS A 168 14.28 11.78 -3.51
N VAL A 169 13.25 11.11 -4.03
CA VAL A 169 12.56 11.52 -5.26
C VAL A 169 11.76 12.80 -4.95
N PRO A 170 11.99 13.90 -5.68
CA PRO A 170 11.21 15.12 -5.47
C PRO A 170 9.75 14.90 -5.85
N LEU A 171 8.83 15.50 -5.08
CA LEU A 171 7.37 15.41 -5.31
C LEU A 171 6.72 16.77 -5.58
N VAL A 172 7.25 17.85 -4.98
CA VAL A 172 6.68 19.20 -5.13
C VAL A 172 6.76 19.67 -6.58
N GLY A 173 5.61 19.98 -7.18
CA GLY A 173 5.47 20.45 -8.57
C GLY A 173 5.78 19.39 -9.63
N VAL A 174 6.02 18.13 -9.24
CA VAL A 174 6.41 17.05 -10.16
C VAL A 174 5.17 16.44 -10.80
N ASN A 175 5.27 16.06 -12.08
CA ASN A 175 4.17 15.43 -12.82
C ASN A 175 4.11 13.91 -12.54
N VAL A 176 3.08 13.49 -11.81
CA VAL A 176 2.86 12.10 -11.40
C VAL A 176 1.66 11.51 -12.13
N VAL A 177 1.88 10.39 -12.82
CA VAL A 177 0.81 9.61 -13.46
C VAL A 177 0.54 8.35 -12.64
N VAL A 178 -0.70 8.20 -12.17
CA VAL A 178 -1.16 7.00 -11.47
C VAL A 178 -2.05 6.20 -12.41
N ILE A 179 -1.63 4.99 -12.79
CA ILE A 179 -2.39 4.07 -13.63
C ILE A 179 -3.18 3.13 -12.72
N GLY A 180 -4.48 3.33 -12.68
CA GLY A 180 -5.42 2.56 -11.87
C GLY A 180 -6.11 3.42 -10.83
N ALA A 181 -7.43 3.56 -10.95
CA ALA A 181 -8.27 4.34 -10.03
C ALA A 181 -8.92 3.49 -8.93
N GLY A 182 -8.25 2.41 -8.49
CA GLY A 182 -8.78 1.48 -7.50
C GLY A 182 -8.86 2.05 -6.08
N ALA A 183 -9.67 1.42 -5.23
CA ALA A 183 -9.85 1.83 -3.83
C ALA A 183 -8.62 1.57 -2.95
N LEU A 184 -7.81 0.57 -3.28
CA LEU A 184 -6.68 0.13 -2.45
C LEU A 184 -5.36 0.86 -2.73
N VAL A 185 -5.21 1.41 -3.95
CA VAL A 185 -3.97 2.04 -4.40
C VAL A 185 -4.27 3.42 -4.97
N GLY A 186 -4.91 3.48 -6.15
CA GLY A 186 -5.08 4.71 -6.92
C GLY A 186 -5.67 5.90 -6.17
N ARG A 187 -6.94 5.82 -5.80
CA ARG A 187 -7.66 6.93 -5.15
C ARG A 187 -7.00 7.41 -3.85
N PRO A 188 -6.64 6.53 -2.89
CA PRO A 188 -5.95 7.00 -1.70
C PRO A 188 -4.57 7.60 -1.99
N LEU A 189 -3.81 7.02 -2.93
CA LEU A 189 -2.50 7.52 -3.29
C LEU A 189 -2.55 8.92 -3.93
N VAL A 190 -3.53 9.19 -4.80
CA VAL A 190 -3.71 10.53 -5.38
C VAL A 190 -3.91 11.58 -4.28
N ASN A 191 -4.73 11.28 -3.27
CA ASN A 191 -4.90 12.18 -2.12
C ASN A 191 -3.59 12.44 -1.39
N MET A 192 -2.81 11.38 -1.11
CA MET A 192 -1.50 11.54 -0.47
C MET A 192 -0.50 12.35 -1.32
N LEU A 193 -0.46 12.13 -2.63
CA LEU A 193 0.41 12.86 -3.55
C LEU A 193 0.03 14.35 -3.65
N MET A 194 -1.26 14.69 -3.56
CA MET A 194 -1.71 16.09 -3.50
C MET A 194 -1.18 16.80 -2.24
N TYR A 195 -1.13 16.12 -1.08
CA TYR A 195 -0.50 16.67 0.14
C TYR A 195 1.01 16.85 0.00
N GLU A 196 1.67 16.03 -0.82
CA GLU A 196 3.08 16.19 -1.20
C GLU A 196 3.28 17.25 -2.29
N GLN A 197 2.22 18.00 -2.67
CA GLN A 197 2.21 19.08 -3.66
C GLN A 197 2.60 18.62 -5.09
N ALA A 198 2.34 17.37 -5.44
CA ALA A 198 2.52 16.87 -6.80
C ALA A 198 1.38 17.31 -7.73
N THR A 199 1.67 17.43 -9.03
CA THR A 199 0.64 17.50 -10.08
C THR A 199 0.29 16.08 -10.49
N VAL A 200 -0.97 15.66 -10.34
CA VAL A 200 -1.35 14.25 -10.45
C VAL A 200 -2.38 14.02 -11.53
N SER A 201 -2.11 13.07 -12.44
CA SER A 201 -3.09 12.51 -13.39
C SER A 201 -3.43 11.08 -13.00
N ILE A 202 -4.70 10.77 -12.78
CA ILE A 202 -5.17 9.41 -12.52
C ILE A 202 -5.81 8.81 -13.77
N LEU A 203 -5.26 7.70 -14.24
CA LEU A 203 -5.73 6.99 -15.43
C LEU A 203 -6.55 5.77 -15.01
N ASN A 204 -7.52 5.41 -15.83
CA ASN A 204 -8.37 4.25 -15.62
C ASN A 204 -8.68 3.55 -16.96
N GLN A 205 -9.51 2.51 -16.93
CA GLN A 205 -9.85 1.72 -18.12
C GLN A 205 -10.51 2.52 -19.26
N ALA A 206 -11.14 3.66 -18.96
CA ALA A 206 -11.78 4.54 -19.93
C ALA A 206 -10.83 5.64 -20.45
N THR A 207 -9.62 5.76 -19.89
CA THR A 207 -8.62 6.73 -20.37
C THR A 207 -8.21 6.39 -21.80
N ARG A 208 -8.42 7.33 -22.71
CA ARG A 208 -7.93 7.24 -24.09
C ARG A 208 -6.44 7.55 -24.13
N ASN A 209 -5.68 6.77 -24.89
CA ASN A 209 -4.25 6.96 -25.12
C ASN A 209 -3.41 7.11 -23.82
N LEU A 210 -3.19 5.99 -23.12
CA LEU A 210 -2.35 5.94 -21.92
C LEU A 210 -0.96 6.58 -22.14
N SER A 211 -0.38 6.37 -23.34
CA SER A 211 0.96 6.82 -23.71
C SER A 211 1.12 8.34 -23.71
N ALA A 212 0.06 9.08 -24.06
CA ALA A 212 0.09 10.55 -24.06
C ALA A 212 0.36 11.14 -22.67
N PHE A 213 -0.11 10.46 -21.62
CA PHE A 213 0.13 10.87 -20.24
C PHE A 213 1.49 10.35 -19.76
N THR A 214 1.78 9.06 -19.97
CA THR A 214 2.97 8.42 -19.41
C THR A 214 4.28 8.93 -20.02
N LYS A 215 4.28 9.38 -21.28
CA LYS A 215 5.48 9.97 -21.91
C LYS A 215 5.90 11.31 -21.31
N ASN A 216 4.97 12.03 -20.69
CA ASN A 216 5.25 13.33 -20.08
C ASN A 216 5.49 13.24 -18.56
N ALA A 217 5.22 12.08 -17.96
CA ALA A 217 5.31 11.84 -16.52
C ALA A 217 6.77 11.82 -16.03
N ASP A 218 7.04 12.46 -14.90
CA ASP A 218 8.31 12.31 -14.16
C ASP A 218 8.29 11.06 -13.29
N ILE A 219 7.10 10.73 -12.77
CA ILE A 219 6.84 9.55 -11.93
C ILE A 219 5.60 8.83 -12.48
N ILE A 220 5.71 7.53 -12.68
CA ILE A 220 4.58 6.66 -13.06
C ILE A 220 4.38 5.63 -11.95
N ILE A 221 3.15 5.49 -11.49
CA ILE A 221 2.78 4.52 -10.46
C ILE A 221 1.66 3.63 -11.01
N THR A 222 1.86 2.31 -11.05
CA THR A 222 0.86 1.33 -11.54
C THR A 222 0.23 0.57 -10.38
N GLY A 223 -1.05 0.22 -10.51
CA GLY A 223 -1.77 -0.56 -9.49
C GLY A 223 -3.09 -1.13 -10.01
N VAL A 224 -3.05 -1.80 -11.18
CA VAL A 224 -4.22 -2.39 -11.85
C VAL A 224 -4.24 -3.91 -11.86
N GLY A 225 -3.09 -4.57 -11.67
CA GLY A 225 -2.98 -6.03 -11.73
C GLY A 225 -3.12 -6.59 -13.15
N LYS A 226 -2.54 -5.92 -14.15
CA LYS A 226 -2.51 -6.33 -15.56
C LYS A 226 -1.06 -6.41 -16.06
N PRO A 227 -0.49 -7.61 -16.20
CA PRO A 227 0.90 -7.79 -16.64
C PRO A 227 1.21 -7.14 -17.98
N GLY A 228 2.37 -6.49 -18.06
CA GLY A 228 2.89 -5.89 -19.29
C GLY A 228 2.09 -4.68 -19.81
N LEU A 229 1.23 -4.08 -19.00
CA LEU A 229 0.43 -2.92 -19.39
C LEU A 229 1.31 -1.70 -19.72
N LEU A 230 2.30 -1.40 -18.89
CA LEU A 230 3.23 -0.29 -19.12
C LEU A 230 4.52 -0.82 -19.74
N THR A 231 4.83 -0.37 -20.95
CA THR A 231 6.03 -0.79 -21.67
C THR A 231 7.04 0.35 -21.82
N GLY A 232 8.29 0.02 -22.13
CA GLY A 232 9.36 0.99 -22.33
C GLY A 232 9.05 2.03 -23.41
N SER A 233 8.27 1.71 -24.45
CA SER A 233 7.89 2.68 -25.50
C SER A 233 6.95 3.78 -25.00
N MET A 234 6.31 3.56 -23.85
CA MET A 234 5.32 4.46 -23.25
C MET A 234 5.94 5.43 -22.24
N VAL A 235 7.23 5.31 -21.94
CA VAL A 235 7.89 6.10 -20.90
C VAL A 235 9.08 6.90 -21.46
N LYS A 236 9.34 8.05 -20.84
CA LYS A 236 10.51 8.89 -21.17
C LYS A 236 11.78 8.41 -20.46
N PRO A 237 12.98 8.69 -21.01
CA PRO A 237 14.23 8.49 -20.29
C PRO A 237 14.25 9.24 -18.96
N GLY A 238 14.84 8.64 -17.92
CA GLY A 238 14.96 9.24 -16.59
C GLY A 238 13.69 9.20 -15.73
N VAL A 239 12.62 8.51 -16.17
CA VAL A 239 11.37 8.35 -15.42
C VAL A 239 11.58 7.57 -14.12
N VAL A 240 10.80 7.88 -13.08
CA VAL A 240 10.62 6.98 -11.91
C VAL A 240 9.41 6.09 -12.14
N VAL A 241 9.55 4.79 -11.96
CA VAL A 241 8.43 3.84 -12.08
C VAL A 241 8.26 3.03 -10.79
N VAL A 242 7.08 3.12 -10.19
CA VAL A 242 6.70 2.31 -9.03
C VAL A 242 5.53 1.40 -9.41
N ASP A 243 5.81 0.11 -9.47
CA ASP A 243 4.85 -0.94 -9.78
C ASP A 243 4.29 -1.56 -8.51
N ALA A 244 3.04 -1.20 -8.19
CA ALA A 244 2.25 -1.81 -7.14
C ALA A 244 1.25 -2.85 -7.67
N GLY A 245 1.30 -3.16 -8.97
CA GLY A 245 0.54 -4.21 -9.59
C GLY A 245 0.92 -5.58 -9.04
N VAL A 246 -0.08 -6.42 -8.80
CA VAL A 246 0.12 -7.81 -8.39
C VAL A 246 -0.85 -8.70 -9.16
N SER A 247 -0.29 -9.57 -9.98
CA SER A 247 -1.00 -10.60 -10.73
C SER A 247 -0.27 -11.93 -10.58
N PHE A 248 -0.98 -13.02 -10.82
CA PHE A 248 -0.40 -14.36 -10.82
C PHE A 248 -0.43 -14.92 -12.24
N ILE A 249 0.74 -15.23 -12.79
CA ILE A 249 0.90 -15.98 -14.04
C ILE A 249 1.36 -17.39 -13.65
N GLY A 250 0.41 -18.31 -13.57
CA GLY A 250 0.62 -19.62 -12.94
C GLY A 250 0.98 -19.45 -11.46
N LYS A 251 2.18 -19.90 -11.06
CA LYS A 251 2.70 -19.78 -9.69
C LYS A 251 3.58 -18.54 -9.47
N LYS A 252 3.91 -17.78 -10.52
CA LYS A 252 4.79 -16.61 -10.44
C LYS A 252 3.97 -15.33 -10.23
N ILE A 253 4.48 -14.47 -9.37
CA ILE A 253 3.94 -13.11 -9.19
C ILE A 253 4.53 -12.24 -10.30
N SER A 254 3.66 -11.47 -10.96
CA SER A 254 4.02 -10.47 -11.96
C SER A 254 3.43 -9.12 -11.58
N GLY A 255 4.13 -8.05 -11.92
CA GLY A 255 3.63 -6.68 -11.81
C GLY A 255 2.95 -6.22 -13.10
N ASP A 256 2.59 -4.93 -13.15
CA ASP A 256 1.91 -4.30 -14.29
C ASP A 256 2.87 -3.86 -15.41
N ILE A 257 4.17 -3.79 -15.14
CA ILE A 257 5.14 -3.26 -16.09
C ILE A 257 5.87 -4.37 -16.87
N ASP A 258 6.19 -4.10 -18.13
CA ASP A 258 7.21 -4.85 -18.87
C ASP A 258 8.59 -4.44 -18.36
N PHE A 259 9.03 -5.12 -17.30
CA PHE A 259 10.20 -4.73 -16.51
C PHE A 259 11.48 -4.56 -17.35
N PRO A 260 11.88 -5.50 -18.24
CA PRO A 260 13.09 -5.33 -19.04
C PRO A 260 13.11 -4.09 -19.93
N SER A 261 11.98 -3.72 -20.54
CA SER A 261 11.93 -2.54 -21.43
C SER A 261 11.83 -1.23 -20.66
N VAL A 262 11.11 -1.21 -19.54
CA VAL A 262 10.97 -0.03 -18.67
C VAL A 262 12.28 0.25 -17.91
N ALA A 263 12.93 -0.79 -17.38
CA ALA A 263 14.17 -0.65 -16.63
C ALA A 263 15.26 0.03 -17.45
N LYS A 264 15.37 -0.23 -18.76
CA LYS A 264 16.34 0.43 -19.65
C LYS A 264 16.20 1.95 -19.75
N LYS A 265 15.04 2.51 -19.38
CA LYS A 265 14.77 3.96 -19.47
C LYS A 265 14.63 4.63 -18.11
N ALA A 266 14.21 3.88 -17.10
CA ALA A 266 13.92 4.43 -15.79
C ALA A 266 15.19 4.79 -15.03
N LYS A 267 15.18 5.90 -14.29
CA LYS A 267 16.23 6.20 -13.29
C LYS A 267 16.02 5.41 -11.99
N LEU A 268 14.78 5.10 -11.67
CA LEU A 268 14.36 4.32 -10.51
C LEU A 268 13.20 3.41 -10.92
N VAL A 269 13.28 2.12 -10.63
CA VAL A 269 12.20 1.16 -10.92
C VAL A 269 12.03 0.17 -9.78
N THR A 270 10.79 -0.18 -9.45
CA THR A 270 10.52 -1.27 -8.51
C THR A 270 10.38 -2.62 -9.22
N PRO A 271 11.02 -3.69 -8.72
CA PRO A 271 10.76 -5.04 -9.22
C PRO A 271 9.47 -5.60 -8.61
N THR A 272 8.84 -6.53 -9.33
CA THR A 272 7.75 -7.35 -8.81
C THR A 272 8.10 -8.82 -9.06
N PRO A 273 8.30 -9.63 -8.00
CA PRO A 273 8.22 -9.30 -6.56
C PRO A 273 9.43 -8.52 -6.02
N GLY A 274 9.32 -8.01 -4.78
CA GLY A 274 10.44 -7.45 -4.02
C GLY A 274 10.50 -5.92 -3.93
N GLY A 275 9.67 -5.21 -4.70
CA GLY A 275 9.49 -3.76 -4.64
C GLY A 275 8.48 -3.33 -3.59
N VAL A 276 7.23 -3.06 -4.00
CA VAL A 276 6.20 -2.47 -3.12
C VAL A 276 5.69 -3.44 -2.05
N GLY A 277 5.49 -4.72 -2.41
CA GLY A 277 4.83 -5.72 -1.56
C GLY A 277 5.41 -5.88 -0.14
N PRO A 278 6.74 -6.02 0.05
CA PRO A 278 7.33 -6.09 1.39
C PRO A 278 7.03 -4.87 2.27
N LEU A 279 7.00 -3.67 1.68
CA LEU A 279 6.68 -2.45 2.43
C LEU A 279 5.21 -2.36 2.77
N THR A 280 4.30 -2.85 1.92
CA THR A 280 2.88 -2.90 2.24
C THR A 280 2.65 -3.63 3.57
N VAL A 281 3.35 -4.75 3.80
CA VAL A 281 3.26 -5.48 5.09
C VAL A 281 3.91 -4.69 6.23
N ALA A 282 5.03 -4.02 6.00
CA ALA A 282 5.67 -3.19 7.02
C ALA A 282 4.80 -1.99 7.45
N LYS A 283 4.15 -1.33 6.48
CA LYS A 283 3.25 -0.19 6.72
C LYS A 283 1.98 -0.60 7.44
N LEU A 284 1.45 -1.79 7.11
CA LEU A 284 0.34 -2.37 7.84
C LEU A 284 0.68 -2.57 9.33
N ILE A 285 1.84 -3.15 9.62
CA ILE A 285 2.25 -3.37 11.00
C ILE A 285 2.57 -2.05 11.70
N GLU A 286 3.17 -1.09 10.99
CA GLU A 286 3.34 0.28 11.49
C GLU A 286 1.99 0.89 11.91
N ASN A 287 0.95 0.73 11.10
CA ASN A 287 -0.38 1.22 11.44
C ASN A 287 -0.90 0.56 12.73
N THR A 288 -0.75 -0.75 12.90
CA THR A 288 -1.11 -1.45 14.15
C THR A 288 -0.41 -0.86 15.37
N VAL A 289 0.87 -0.53 15.26
CA VAL A 289 1.65 0.11 16.35
C VAL A 289 1.21 1.55 16.58
N LYS A 290 0.93 2.32 15.53
CA LYS A 290 0.35 3.66 15.65
C LYS A 290 -1.00 3.60 16.36
N CYS A 291 -1.86 2.64 16.02
CA CYS A 291 -3.16 2.48 16.67
C CYS A 291 -3.01 2.14 18.15
N ALA A 292 -2.05 1.28 18.50
CA ALA A 292 -1.70 0.99 19.88
C ALA A 292 -1.25 2.25 20.63
N LYS A 293 -0.39 3.08 20.03
CA LYS A 293 0.04 4.37 20.61
C LYS A 293 -1.14 5.29 20.90
N LYS A 294 -2.12 5.34 20.00
CA LYS A 294 -3.26 6.25 20.12
C LYS A 294 -4.14 5.95 21.34
N ILE A 295 -4.19 4.70 21.80
CA ILE A 295 -4.88 4.31 23.04
C ILE A 295 -4.27 5.00 24.27
N LEU A 296 -2.96 5.28 24.26
CA LEU A 296 -2.27 5.93 25.37
C LEU A 296 -2.41 7.47 25.38
N THR A 297 -3.03 8.04 24.35
CA THR A 297 -3.19 9.50 24.16
C THR A 297 -4.65 9.94 24.16
N GLN A 298 -5.58 9.00 24.34
CA GLN A 298 -7.00 9.21 24.51
C GLN A 298 -7.35 9.04 25.99
#